data_AF-A0A1Y1UZK9-F1
#
_entry.id   AF-A0A1Y1UZK9-F1
#
_cell.length_a   1.000
_cell.length_b   1.000
_cell.length_c   1.000
_cell.angle_alpha   90.00
_cell.angle_beta   90.00
_cell.angle_gamma   90.00
#
_symmetry.space_group_name_H-M   'P 1'
#
loop_
_entity.id
_entity.type
_entity.pdbx_description
1 polymer ?
#
loop_
_entity_poly.entity_id
_entity_poly.type
_entity_poly.pdbx_seq_one_letter_code
_entity_poly.pdbx_strand_id
1 'polypeptide(L)'
;MLSLKKNEGRPLFIIVQIFGGIYTFLSFVMTILLTFVKDANVFGVKFECLSTCILIFIANVINVILQVNASIDYDVNTNNHRRMYLDLFESTKGGKILFTFVSIYMLFTSITLPLIHYYKSRKTNRKFNKAELYSKELFNKVLNTPVLINELRNISVKEFSAENVLFWENYQVLQKLNYRYYCEYKKAEESGDIRLIDDYDFEGLDQEQIQAAYTTSAMDNYSYNPNAQVPKGLLPYYERFFKNFIDDNGIATVNISSQTIRQIASEMPLPTIGIFDNAKEEVVELMYTSIYPILLKNNEKYVKETLC
;
A
#
# COMPACT_ATOMS: atom_id res chain seq x y z
N MET A 1 -36.91 46.42 21.07
CA MET A 1 -36.84 45.77 22.40
C MET A 1 -38.19 45.80 23.15
N LEU A 2 -38.96 46.90 23.12
CA LEU A 2 -40.30 46.95 23.75
C LEU A 2 -41.35 46.00 23.12
N SER A 3 -41.27 45.69 21.83
CA SER A 3 -42.19 44.78 21.12
C SER A 3 -42.03 43.30 21.50
N LEU A 4 -40.81 42.87 21.86
CA LEU A 4 -40.55 41.52 22.40
C LEU A 4 -41.10 41.36 23.82
N LYS A 5 -41.01 42.41 24.65
CA LYS A 5 -41.65 42.47 25.98
C LYS A 5 -43.18 42.49 25.92
N LYS A 6 -43.77 42.98 24.81
CA LYS A 6 -45.22 43.02 24.59
C LYS A 6 -45.80 41.75 23.93
N ASN A 7 -45.00 40.70 23.76
CA ASN A 7 -45.45 39.41 23.21
C ASN A 7 -45.95 39.48 21.74
N GLU A 8 -45.67 40.55 21.00
CA GLU A 8 -46.12 40.75 19.61
C GLU A 8 -45.41 39.81 18.59
N GLY A 9 -44.38 39.07 19.03
CA GLY A 9 -43.62 38.13 18.19
C GLY A 9 -44.20 36.71 18.10
N ARG A 10 -45.27 36.38 18.84
CA ARG A 10 -45.90 35.03 18.86
C ARG A 10 -46.08 34.36 17.48
N PRO A 11 -46.58 35.03 16.43
CA PRO A 11 -46.78 34.37 15.13
C PRO A 11 -45.46 33.97 14.44
N LEU A 12 -44.41 34.76 14.58
CA LEU A 12 -43.08 34.42 14.04
C LEU A 12 -42.48 33.21 14.75
N PHE A 13 -42.79 33.02 16.04
CA PHE A 13 -42.30 31.88 16.82
C PHE A 13 -43.00 30.56 16.43
N ILE A 14 -44.32 30.60 16.19
CA ILE A 14 -45.07 29.44 15.71
C ILE A 14 -44.51 28.95 14.37
N ILE A 15 -44.16 29.87 13.46
CA ILE A 15 -43.54 29.53 12.18
C ILE A 15 -42.19 28.81 12.40
N VAL A 16 -41.32 29.34 13.27
CA VAL A 16 -40.03 28.70 13.60
C VAL A 16 -40.22 27.31 14.21
N GLN A 17 -41.23 27.12 15.06
CA GLN A 17 -41.53 25.82 15.66
C GLN A 17 -42.05 24.80 14.64
N ILE A 18 -42.93 25.21 13.73
CA ILE A 18 -43.43 24.35 12.63
C ILE A 18 -42.27 23.94 11.73
N PHE A 19 -41.45 24.90 11.26
CA PHE A 19 -40.29 24.60 10.43
C PHE A 19 -39.28 23.71 11.17
N GLY A 20 -38.99 23.99 12.45
CA GLY A 20 -38.10 23.17 13.28
C GLY A 20 -38.62 21.72 13.43
N GLY A 21 -39.94 21.56 13.59
CA GLY A 21 -40.59 20.25 13.60
C GLY A 21 -40.43 19.49 12.28
N ILE A 22 -40.69 20.16 11.15
CA ILE A 22 -40.51 19.59 9.80
C ILE A 22 -39.05 19.17 9.58
N TYR A 23 -38.08 20.03 9.90
CA TYR A 23 -36.66 19.71 9.78
C TYR A 23 -36.26 18.52 10.65
N THR A 24 -36.77 18.44 11.88
CA THR A 24 -36.49 17.31 12.79
C THR A 24 -37.04 16.00 12.23
N PHE A 25 -38.27 16.01 11.70
CA PHE A 25 -38.87 14.85 11.05
C PHE A 25 -38.07 14.40 9.82
N LEU A 26 -37.69 15.35 8.95
CA LEU A 26 -36.87 15.06 7.78
C LEU A 26 -35.49 14.52 8.17
N SER A 27 -34.83 15.08 9.17
CA SER A 27 -33.55 14.58 9.70
C SER A 27 -33.67 13.16 10.25
N PHE A 28 -34.79 12.82 10.91
CA PHE A 28 -35.05 11.47 11.39
C PHE A 28 -35.21 10.48 10.23
N VAL A 29 -36.01 10.83 9.21
CA VAL A 29 -36.17 10.01 7.99
C VAL A 29 -34.83 9.81 7.27
N MET A 30 -34.05 10.88 7.10
CA MET A 30 -32.72 10.81 6.49
C MET A 30 -31.76 9.93 7.29
N THR A 31 -31.81 9.98 8.63
CA THR A 31 -31.00 9.12 9.50
C THR A 31 -31.31 7.63 9.25
N ILE A 32 -32.60 7.27 9.15
CA ILE A 32 -33.02 5.89 8.82
C ILE A 32 -32.52 5.49 7.44
N LEU A 33 -32.72 6.33 6.41
CA LEU A 33 -32.27 6.03 5.04
C LEU A 33 -30.74 5.81 4.97
N LEU A 34 -29.97 6.59 5.72
CA LEU A 34 -28.51 6.47 5.78
C LEU A 34 -28.02 5.20 6.47
N THR A 35 -28.83 4.53 7.30
CA THR A 35 -28.43 3.24 7.88
C THR A 35 -28.20 2.16 6.82
N PHE A 36 -28.94 2.22 5.70
CA PHE A 36 -28.83 1.27 4.58
C PHE A 36 -27.68 1.56 3.62
N VAL A 37 -27.09 2.76 3.68
CA VAL A 37 -25.94 3.12 2.83
C VAL A 37 -24.67 2.51 3.41
N LYS A 38 -24.00 1.67 2.60
CA LYS A 38 -22.66 1.15 2.89
C LYS A 38 -21.63 2.19 2.44
N ASP A 39 -21.13 2.96 3.39
CA ASP A 39 -20.03 3.89 3.17
C ASP A 39 -18.74 3.28 3.74
N ALA A 40 -17.73 3.13 2.90
CA ALA A 40 -16.44 2.53 3.28
C ALA A 40 -15.50 3.55 3.95
N ASN A 41 -15.80 4.84 3.85
CA ASN A 41 -14.96 5.91 4.37
C ASN A 41 -15.44 6.39 5.74
N VAL A 42 -14.53 6.44 6.71
CA VAL A 42 -14.80 6.88 8.11
C VAL A 42 -15.42 8.29 8.18
N PHE A 43 -15.14 9.15 7.21
CA PHE A 43 -15.67 10.52 7.10
C PHE A 43 -16.37 10.78 5.76
N GLY A 44 -17.09 9.76 5.25
CA GLY A 44 -17.85 9.88 4.00
C GLY A 44 -19.17 10.63 4.12
N VAL A 45 -19.99 10.58 3.06
CA VAL A 45 -21.32 11.22 2.97
C VAL A 45 -22.21 10.78 4.13
N LYS A 46 -22.06 9.53 4.58
CA LYS A 46 -22.79 9.01 5.73
C LYS A 46 -22.46 9.77 7.02
N PHE A 47 -21.20 10.09 7.26
CA PHE A 47 -20.77 10.84 8.43
C PHE A 47 -21.30 12.27 8.40
N GLU A 48 -21.15 12.96 7.26
CA GLU A 48 -21.57 14.36 7.10
C GLU A 48 -23.08 14.53 7.30
N CYS A 49 -23.89 13.69 6.64
CA CYS A 49 -25.33 13.79 6.76
C CYS A 49 -25.81 13.42 8.18
N LEU A 50 -25.19 12.42 8.81
CA LEU A 50 -25.58 11.97 10.15
C LEU A 50 -25.13 12.98 11.23
N SER A 51 -23.93 13.54 11.14
CA SER A 51 -23.46 14.57 12.07
C SER A 51 -24.31 15.84 11.97
N THR A 52 -24.70 16.23 10.75
CA THR A 52 -25.60 17.35 10.50
C THR A 52 -27.00 17.11 11.07
N CYS A 53 -27.56 15.90 10.90
CA CYS A 53 -28.85 15.54 11.48
C CYS A 53 -28.84 15.60 13.01
N ILE A 54 -27.79 15.07 13.66
CA ILE A 54 -27.62 15.14 15.12
C ILE A 54 -27.52 16.60 15.59
N LEU A 55 -26.75 17.42 14.89
CA LEU A 55 -26.52 18.80 15.29
C LEU A 55 -27.79 19.67 15.12
N ILE A 56 -28.57 19.47 14.05
CA ILE A 56 -29.90 20.08 13.87
C ILE A 56 -30.86 19.63 14.98
N PHE A 57 -30.86 18.34 15.32
CA PHE A 57 -31.70 17.80 16.38
C PHE A 57 -31.39 18.47 17.73
N ILE A 58 -30.11 18.53 18.12
CA ILE A 58 -29.67 19.17 19.37
C ILE A 58 -30.07 20.65 19.37
N ALA A 59 -29.81 21.38 18.28
CA ALA A 59 -30.16 22.79 18.17
C ALA A 59 -31.67 23.03 18.31
N ASN A 60 -32.50 22.16 17.71
CA ASN A 60 -33.95 22.22 17.82
C ASN A 60 -34.43 21.92 19.25
N VAL A 61 -33.88 20.91 19.92
CA VAL A 61 -34.21 20.60 21.33
C VAL A 61 -33.88 21.77 22.24
N ILE A 62 -32.68 22.35 22.09
CA ILE A 62 -32.27 23.55 22.87
C ILE A 62 -33.22 24.71 22.59
N ASN A 63 -33.56 24.96 21.32
CA ASN A 63 -34.47 26.04 20.94
C ASN A 63 -35.88 25.84 21.53
N VAL A 64 -36.41 24.61 21.51
CA VAL A 64 -37.70 24.28 22.13
C VAL A 64 -37.67 24.50 23.64
N ILE A 65 -36.62 24.04 24.33
CA ILE A 65 -36.47 24.24 25.78
C ILE A 65 -36.43 25.73 26.12
N LEU A 66 -35.66 26.52 25.36
CA LEU A 66 -35.57 27.97 25.55
C LEU A 66 -36.93 28.65 25.33
N GLN A 67 -37.67 28.23 24.29
CA GLN A 67 -38.98 28.81 23.98
C GLN A 67 -40.05 28.45 25.00
N VAL A 68 -40.14 27.18 25.42
CA VAL A 68 -41.09 26.75 26.46
C VAL A 68 -40.83 27.52 27.75
N ASN A 69 -39.57 27.58 28.19
CA ASN A 69 -39.21 28.29 29.43
C ASN A 69 -39.39 29.81 29.34
N ALA A 70 -39.27 30.41 28.16
CA ALA A 70 -39.51 31.85 27.96
C ALA A 70 -41.00 32.20 27.79
N SER A 71 -41.87 31.24 27.43
CA SER A 71 -43.29 31.47 27.14
C SER A 71 -44.23 31.28 28.34
N ILE A 72 -43.78 30.64 29.42
CA ILE A 72 -44.55 30.45 30.66
C ILE A 72 -44.67 31.80 31.38
N ASP A 73 -45.91 32.18 31.71
CA ASP A 73 -46.28 33.53 32.18
C ASP A 73 -45.41 34.07 33.32
N TYR A 74 -45.11 35.35 33.19
CA TYR A 74 -44.10 36.10 33.92
C TYR A 74 -44.60 36.47 35.32
N ASP A 75 -44.38 35.61 36.32
CA ASP A 75 -44.51 36.02 37.70
C ASP A 75 -43.17 36.58 38.20
N VAL A 76 -43.11 37.90 38.38
CA VAL A 76 -41.90 38.74 38.52
C VAL A 76 -41.03 38.36 39.74
N ASN A 77 -41.51 37.48 40.62
CA ASN A 77 -41.00 37.35 41.98
C ASN A 77 -40.33 36.01 42.36
N THR A 78 -40.04 35.09 41.44
CA THR A 78 -39.40 33.81 41.83
C THR A 78 -38.24 33.33 40.94
N ASN A 79 -37.09 33.11 41.60
CA ASN A 79 -35.93 32.27 41.26
C ASN A 79 -34.92 32.70 40.17
N ASN A 80 -33.65 32.88 40.62
CA ASN A 80 -32.45 33.18 39.83
C ASN A 80 -32.20 32.25 38.62
N HIS A 81 -32.66 30.99 38.66
CA HIS A 81 -32.41 30.02 37.59
C HIS A 81 -33.17 30.36 36.29
N ARG A 82 -34.30 31.07 36.37
CA ARG A 82 -35.11 31.43 35.18
C ARG A 82 -34.58 32.66 34.44
N ARG A 83 -33.82 33.52 35.12
CA ARG A 83 -33.17 34.69 34.53
C ARG A 83 -32.09 34.28 33.52
N MET A 84 -31.33 33.23 33.81
CA MET A 84 -30.32 32.69 32.90
C MET A 84 -30.91 32.21 31.57
N TYR A 85 -32.09 31.57 31.56
CA TYR A 85 -32.74 31.14 30.32
C TYR A 85 -33.25 32.32 29.49
N LEU A 86 -33.75 33.37 30.14
CA LEU A 86 -34.16 34.60 29.48
C LEU A 86 -32.95 35.35 28.90
N ASP A 87 -31.86 35.46 29.66
CA ASP A 87 -30.60 36.07 29.21
C ASP A 87 -30.00 35.28 28.03
N LEU A 88 -30.05 33.94 28.07
CA LEU A 88 -29.64 33.08 26.96
C LEU A 88 -30.57 33.21 25.75
N PHE A 89 -31.88 33.31 25.95
CA PHE A 89 -32.86 33.49 24.88
C PHE A 89 -32.68 34.86 24.19
N GLU A 90 -32.44 35.91 24.97
CA GLU A 90 -32.16 37.26 24.47
C GLU A 90 -30.80 37.30 23.76
N SER A 91 -29.78 36.70 24.36
CA SER A 91 -28.43 36.60 23.80
C SER A 91 -28.42 35.83 22.46
N THR A 92 -29.19 34.74 22.36
CA THR A 92 -29.34 33.96 21.12
C THR A 92 -30.31 34.59 20.11
N LYS A 93 -30.91 35.74 20.45
CA LYS A 93 -31.92 36.47 19.66
C LYS A 93 -33.08 35.55 19.24
N GLY A 94 -33.58 34.76 20.18
CA GLY A 94 -34.65 33.78 19.94
C GLY A 94 -34.18 32.58 19.11
N GLY A 95 -32.99 32.06 19.40
CA GLY A 95 -32.44 30.86 18.75
C GLY A 95 -31.81 31.08 17.37
N LYS A 96 -31.94 32.27 16.76
CA LYS A 96 -31.36 32.58 15.43
C LYS A 96 -29.86 32.33 15.37
N ILE A 97 -29.15 32.66 16.45
CA ILE A 97 -27.69 32.47 16.53
C ILE A 97 -27.31 30.99 16.54
N LEU A 98 -28.13 30.11 17.14
CA LEU A 98 -27.88 28.67 17.12
C LEU A 98 -27.96 28.10 15.70
N PHE A 99 -28.94 28.54 14.91
CA PHE A 99 -29.04 28.15 13.50
C PHE A 99 -27.87 28.68 12.66
N THR A 100 -27.35 29.88 12.96
CA THR A 100 -26.13 30.38 12.31
C THR A 100 -24.93 29.48 12.58
N PHE A 101 -24.75 28.98 13.80
CA PHE A 101 -23.69 28.01 14.12
C PHE A 101 -23.87 26.70 13.36
N VAL A 102 -25.11 26.20 13.25
CA VAL A 102 -25.44 25.01 12.46
C VAL A 102 -25.09 25.23 10.98
N SER A 103 -25.41 26.39 10.41
CA SER A 103 -25.08 26.74 9.02
C SER A 103 -23.57 26.84 8.77
N ILE A 104 -22.81 27.44 9.71
CA ILE A 104 -21.35 27.49 9.63
C ILE A 104 -20.76 26.08 9.68
N TYR A 105 -21.28 25.23 10.57
CA TYR A 105 -20.85 23.84 10.68
C TYR A 105 -21.11 23.06 9.39
N MET A 106 -22.32 23.17 8.81
CA MET A 106 -22.65 22.55 7.52
C MET A 106 -21.70 23.00 6.42
N LEU A 107 -21.42 24.31 6.32
CA LEU A 107 -20.50 24.85 5.32
C LEU A 107 -19.06 24.32 5.51
N PHE A 108 -18.63 24.18 6.77
CA PHE A 108 -17.34 23.58 7.10
C PHE A 108 -17.27 22.10 6.70
N THR A 109 -18.29 21.30 7.04
CA THR A 109 -18.31 19.88 6.72
C THR A 109 -18.46 19.60 5.24
N SER A 110 -19.25 20.40 4.50
CA SER A 110 -19.50 20.19 3.07
C SER A 110 -18.40 20.73 2.16
N ILE A 111 -17.68 21.78 2.57
CA ILE A 111 -16.68 22.45 1.71
C ILE A 111 -15.28 22.28 2.27
N THR A 112 -15.06 22.66 3.53
CA THR A 112 -13.71 22.70 4.11
C THR A 112 -13.15 21.30 4.34
N LEU A 113 -13.95 20.35 4.82
CA LEU A 113 -13.49 18.99 5.12
C LEU A 113 -13.08 18.21 3.84
N PRO A 114 -13.86 18.21 2.73
CA PRO A 114 -13.43 17.63 1.46
C PRO A 114 -12.17 18.30 0.89
N LEU A 115 -12.03 19.63 1.02
CA LEU A 115 -10.83 20.35 0.59
C LEU A 115 -9.60 19.95 1.41
N ILE A 116 -9.71 19.87 2.74
CA ILE A 116 -8.63 19.39 3.61
C ILE A 116 -8.24 17.97 3.22
N HIS A 117 -9.21 17.10 2.95
CA HIS A 117 -8.95 15.73 2.50
C HIS A 117 -8.29 15.68 1.13
N TYR A 118 -8.75 16.49 0.19
CA TYR A 118 -8.14 16.60 -1.13
C TYR A 118 -6.69 17.07 -1.02
N TYR A 119 -6.41 18.10 -0.22
CA TYR A 119 -5.05 18.59 0.00
C TYR A 119 -4.17 17.60 0.77
N LYS A 120 -4.71 16.90 1.77
CA LYS A 120 -3.98 15.85 2.51
C LYS A 120 -3.67 14.67 1.58
N SER A 121 -4.65 14.22 0.80
CA SER A 121 -4.47 13.13 -0.19
C SER A 121 -3.51 13.54 -1.29
N ARG A 122 -3.57 14.79 -1.76
CA ARG A 122 -2.62 15.35 -2.73
C ARG A 122 -1.22 15.49 -2.14
N LYS A 123 -1.08 15.84 -0.86
CA LYS A 123 0.21 15.94 -0.15
C LYS A 123 0.81 14.56 0.11
N THR A 124 0.00 13.56 0.45
CA THR A 124 0.43 12.16 0.57
C THR A 124 0.83 11.57 -0.80
N ASN A 125 0.05 11.84 -1.86
CA ASN A 125 0.39 11.45 -3.23
C ASN A 125 1.61 12.20 -3.82
N ARG A 126 1.94 13.39 -3.29
CA ARG A 126 3.15 14.15 -3.67
C ARG A 126 4.39 13.78 -2.86
N LYS A 127 4.24 13.09 -1.72
CA LYS A 127 5.37 12.79 -0.82
C LYS A 127 6.06 11.45 -1.10
N PHE A 128 5.47 10.57 -1.91
CA PHE A 128 6.15 9.37 -2.38
C PHE A 128 5.85 9.16 -3.86
N ASN A 129 6.89 9.28 -4.68
CA ASN A 129 6.82 9.09 -6.12
C ASN A 129 6.38 7.65 -6.40
N LYS A 130 5.16 7.46 -6.94
CA LYS A 130 4.79 6.17 -7.54
C LYS A 130 5.91 5.67 -8.48
N ALA A 131 6.60 6.56 -9.18
CA ALA A 131 7.73 6.24 -10.05
C ALA A 131 8.90 5.49 -9.37
N GLU A 132 9.12 5.64 -8.06
CA GLU A 132 10.22 4.97 -7.36
C GLU A 132 9.87 3.50 -7.03
N LEU A 133 8.59 3.22 -6.74
CA LEU A 133 8.10 1.85 -6.49
C LEU A 133 8.07 1.01 -7.77
N TYR A 134 7.71 1.62 -8.89
CA TYR A 134 7.76 0.98 -10.20
C TYR A 134 9.14 1.15 -10.86
N SER A 135 10.22 1.27 -10.09
CA SER A 135 11.58 1.31 -10.66
C SER A 135 12.14 -0.11 -10.77
N LYS A 136 12.90 -0.37 -11.84
CA LYS A 136 13.62 -1.64 -12.02
C LYS A 136 14.67 -1.85 -10.91
N GLU A 137 15.23 -0.77 -10.38
CA GLU A 137 16.14 -0.80 -9.24
C GLU A 137 15.49 -1.36 -7.97
N LEU A 138 14.26 -0.93 -7.66
CA LEU A 138 13.53 -1.49 -6.53
C LEU A 138 13.16 -2.95 -6.77
N PHE A 139 12.79 -3.32 -8.01
CA PHE A 139 12.53 -4.72 -8.34
C PHE A 139 13.77 -5.61 -8.12
N ASN A 140 14.98 -5.14 -8.45
CA ASN A 140 16.21 -5.87 -8.12
C ASN A 140 16.39 -6.04 -6.59
N LYS A 141 16.04 -5.03 -5.79
CA LYS A 141 16.04 -5.16 -4.32
C LYS A 141 15.02 -6.19 -3.83
N VAL A 142 13.84 -6.24 -4.45
CA VAL A 142 12.80 -7.25 -4.17
C VAL A 142 13.32 -8.65 -4.45
N LEU A 143 13.96 -8.87 -5.61
CA LEU A 143 14.56 -10.15 -5.98
C LEU A 143 15.67 -10.62 -5.03
N ASN A 144 16.38 -9.67 -4.41
CA ASN A 144 17.43 -9.95 -3.44
C ASN A 144 16.92 -10.12 -2.00
N THR A 145 15.61 -9.94 -1.76
CA THR A 145 14.99 -10.03 -0.43
C THR A 145 14.21 -11.35 -0.28
N PRO A 146 14.68 -12.29 0.57
CA PRO A 146 14.10 -13.63 0.74
C PRO A 146 12.58 -13.68 0.93
N VAL A 147 12.05 -12.75 1.73
CA VAL A 147 10.63 -12.75 2.06
C VAL A 147 9.78 -12.28 0.89
N LEU A 148 10.27 -11.30 0.12
CA LEU A 148 9.55 -10.75 -1.02
C LEU A 148 9.65 -11.65 -2.25
N ILE A 149 10.77 -12.36 -2.45
CA ILE A 149 10.87 -13.34 -3.52
C ILE A 149 9.95 -14.54 -3.29
N ASN A 150 9.69 -14.92 -2.04
CA ASN A 150 8.70 -15.95 -1.73
C ASN A 150 7.26 -15.49 -2.07
N GLU A 151 6.95 -14.22 -1.85
CA GLU A 151 5.67 -13.65 -2.30
C GLU A 151 5.57 -13.61 -3.83
N LEU A 152 6.65 -13.24 -4.53
CA LEU A 152 6.70 -13.32 -5.99
C LEU A 152 6.53 -14.75 -6.50
N ARG A 153 7.11 -15.74 -5.81
CA ARG A 153 6.92 -17.16 -6.13
C ARG A 153 5.46 -17.59 -5.98
N ASN A 154 4.79 -17.15 -4.93
CA ASN A 154 3.35 -17.43 -4.75
C ASN A 154 2.50 -16.81 -5.86
N ILE A 155 2.88 -15.63 -6.35
CA ILE A 155 2.22 -14.97 -7.48
C ILE A 155 2.53 -15.71 -8.78
N SER A 156 3.78 -16.06 -9.04
CA SER A 156 4.18 -16.73 -10.28
C SER A 156 3.54 -18.11 -10.43
N VAL A 157 3.35 -18.86 -9.35
CA VAL A 157 2.58 -20.12 -9.37
C VAL A 157 1.12 -19.88 -9.78
N LYS A 158 0.49 -18.80 -9.30
CA LYS A 158 -0.91 -18.46 -9.66
C LYS A 158 -1.04 -17.97 -11.10
N GLU A 159 -0.02 -17.27 -11.59
CA GLU A 159 0.06 -16.74 -12.94
C GLU A 159 0.73 -17.70 -13.94
N PHE A 160 0.95 -18.97 -13.56
CA PHE A 160 1.58 -20.01 -14.39
C PHE A 160 2.92 -19.56 -15.04
N SER A 161 3.74 -18.85 -14.28
CA SER A 161 5.03 -18.29 -14.68
C SER A 161 6.15 -18.61 -13.68
N ALA A 162 6.01 -19.73 -12.97
CA ALA A 162 6.92 -20.15 -11.90
C ALA A 162 8.35 -20.42 -12.41
N GLU A 163 8.50 -20.81 -13.67
CA GLU A 163 9.77 -21.04 -14.36
C GLU A 163 10.68 -19.81 -14.34
N ASN A 164 10.12 -18.59 -14.42
CA ASN A 164 10.91 -17.36 -14.40
C ASN A 164 11.56 -17.10 -13.03
N VAL A 165 10.81 -17.36 -11.95
CA VAL A 165 11.33 -17.23 -10.58
C VAL A 165 12.33 -18.34 -10.29
N LEU A 166 12.03 -19.58 -10.71
CA LEU A 166 12.95 -20.72 -10.57
C LEU A 166 14.26 -20.51 -11.33
N PHE A 167 14.20 -19.97 -12.55
CA PHE A 167 15.36 -19.60 -13.34
C PHE A 167 16.26 -18.64 -12.56
N TRP A 168 15.67 -17.56 -12.03
CA TRP A 168 16.42 -16.55 -11.29
C TRP A 168 17.08 -17.14 -10.04
N GLU A 169 16.37 -17.96 -9.27
CA GLU A 169 16.92 -18.61 -8.09
C GLU A 169 18.08 -19.56 -8.42
N ASN A 170 17.93 -20.37 -9.47
CA ASN A 170 19.00 -21.27 -9.92
C ASN A 170 20.19 -20.50 -10.49
N TYR A 171 19.95 -19.36 -11.15
CA TYR A 171 21.02 -18.49 -11.63
C TYR A 171 21.83 -17.91 -10.45
N GLN A 172 21.16 -17.49 -9.38
CA GLN A 172 21.84 -17.03 -8.15
C GLN A 172 22.68 -18.14 -7.51
N VAL A 173 22.19 -19.40 -7.51
CA VAL A 173 22.97 -20.55 -7.04
C VAL A 173 24.22 -20.75 -7.91
N LEU A 174 24.08 -20.71 -9.24
CA LEU A 174 25.21 -20.85 -10.16
C LEU A 174 26.28 -19.78 -9.92
N GLN A 175 25.87 -18.52 -9.69
CA GLN A 175 26.80 -17.44 -9.38
C GLN A 175 27.50 -17.62 -8.02
N LYS A 176 26.80 -18.17 -7.02
CA LYS A 176 27.42 -18.53 -5.74
C LYS A 176 28.47 -19.63 -5.89
N LEU A 177 28.22 -20.62 -6.74
CA LEU A 177 29.18 -21.67 -7.06
C LEU A 177 30.43 -21.08 -7.74
N ASN A 178 30.25 -20.19 -8.73
CA ASN A 178 31.36 -19.48 -9.37
C ASN A 178 32.20 -18.69 -8.36
N TYR A 179 31.54 -17.94 -7.47
CA TYR A 179 32.22 -17.15 -6.44
C TYR A 179 33.05 -18.01 -5.49
N ARG A 180 32.47 -19.12 -5.00
CA ARG A 180 33.17 -20.03 -4.10
C ARG A 180 34.35 -20.69 -4.79
N TYR A 181 34.16 -21.17 -6.02
CA TYR A 181 35.26 -21.70 -6.83
C TYR A 181 36.40 -20.68 -6.95
N TYR A 182 36.08 -19.42 -7.24
CA TYR A 182 37.06 -18.35 -7.33
C TYR A 182 37.82 -18.12 -6.00
N CYS A 183 37.10 -18.12 -4.87
CA CYS A 183 37.72 -18.00 -3.55
C CYS A 183 38.68 -19.15 -3.25
N GLU A 184 38.29 -20.40 -3.52
CA GLU A 184 39.14 -21.57 -3.29
C GLU A 184 40.32 -21.60 -4.26
N TYR A 185 40.11 -21.24 -5.52
CA TYR A 185 41.20 -21.09 -6.49
C TYR A 185 42.26 -20.10 -6.00
N LYS A 186 41.82 -18.94 -5.51
CA LYS A 186 42.73 -17.91 -4.99
C LYS A 186 43.50 -18.39 -3.75
N LYS A 187 42.84 -19.13 -2.84
CA LYS A 187 43.52 -19.73 -1.68
C LYS A 187 44.56 -20.77 -2.10
N ALA A 188 44.25 -21.62 -3.08
CA ALA A 188 45.15 -22.64 -3.60
C ALA A 188 46.37 -22.03 -4.31
N GLU A 189 46.16 -20.91 -5.02
CA GLU A 189 47.24 -20.11 -5.62
C GLU A 189 48.15 -19.51 -4.54
N GLU A 190 47.57 -18.94 -3.47
CA GLU A 190 48.30 -18.41 -2.32
C GLU A 190 49.07 -19.48 -1.54
N SER A 191 48.55 -20.72 -1.47
CA SER A 191 49.22 -21.84 -0.80
C SER A 191 50.20 -22.61 -1.68
N GLY A 192 50.27 -22.31 -2.98
CA GLY A 192 51.16 -22.96 -3.95
C GLY A 192 50.81 -24.42 -4.27
N ASP A 193 49.63 -24.89 -3.90
CA ASP A 193 49.17 -26.26 -4.13
C ASP A 193 47.82 -26.26 -4.87
N ILE A 194 47.90 -26.25 -6.20
CA ILE A 194 46.75 -26.20 -7.11
C ILE A 194 45.90 -27.48 -7.04
N ARG A 195 46.46 -28.60 -6.51
CA ARG A 195 45.75 -29.90 -6.44
C ARG A 195 44.59 -29.88 -5.45
N LEU A 196 44.58 -28.92 -4.51
CA LEU A 196 43.49 -28.72 -3.54
C LEU A 196 42.14 -28.39 -4.21
N ILE A 197 42.13 -27.94 -5.47
CA ILE A 197 40.90 -27.60 -6.20
C ILE A 197 40.19 -28.84 -6.75
N ASP A 198 40.95 -29.86 -7.17
CA ASP A 198 40.40 -31.08 -7.78
C ASP A 198 39.72 -32.00 -6.73
N ASP A 199 40.14 -31.89 -5.46
CA ASP A 199 39.56 -32.61 -4.32
C ASP A 199 38.36 -31.89 -3.66
N TYR A 200 37.95 -30.73 -4.20
CA TYR A 200 36.85 -29.97 -3.61
C TYR A 200 35.49 -30.59 -3.99
N ASP A 201 34.81 -31.14 -2.98
CA ASP A 201 33.49 -31.75 -3.14
C ASP A 201 32.39 -30.69 -3.32
N PHE A 202 31.99 -30.47 -4.57
CA PHE A 202 30.87 -29.60 -4.92
C PHE A 202 29.50 -30.23 -4.63
N GLU A 203 29.38 -31.56 -4.50
CA GLU A 203 28.09 -32.25 -4.33
C GLU A 203 27.53 -32.11 -2.90
N GLY A 204 28.38 -32.13 -1.87
CA GLY A 204 27.96 -31.88 -0.49
C GLY A 204 27.36 -30.48 -0.29
N LEU A 205 27.76 -29.51 -1.13
CA LEU A 205 27.33 -28.11 -1.06
C LEU A 205 25.94 -27.87 -1.64
N ASP A 206 25.50 -28.66 -2.62
CA ASP A 206 24.17 -28.57 -3.22
C ASP A 206 23.07 -28.84 -2.18
N GLN A 207 23.33 -29.72 -1.20
CA GLN A 207 22.36 -30.05 -0.15
C GLN A 207 22.27 -28.99 0.95
N GLU A 208 23.39 -28.40 1.38
CA GLU A 208 23.39 -27.34 2.40
C GLU A 208 22.88 -25.99 1.84
N GLN A 209 23.08 -25.71 0.56
CA GLN A 209 22.70 -24.43 -0.05
C GLN A 209 21.22 -24.29 -0.38
N ILE A 210 20.47 -25.39 -0.58
CA ILE A 210 19.00 -25.36 -0.65
C ILE A 210 18.40 -24.77 0.64
N GLN A 211 19.10 -24.89 1.78
CA GLN A 211 18.68 -24.30 3.06
C GLN A 211 19.35 -22.94 3.35
N ALA A 212 20.58 -22.70 2.86
CA ALA A 212 21.34 -21.47 3.13
C ALA A 212 21.26 -20.38 2.04
N ALA A 213 20.39 -20.53 1.03
CA ALA A 213 20.26 -19.61 -0.11
C ALA A 213 19.95 -18.13 0.25
N TYR A 214 19.70 -17.80 1.51
CA TYR A 214 19.17 -16.52 1.96
C TYR A 214 20.17 -15.51 2.55
N THR A 215 21.47 -15.82 2.64
CA THR A 215 22.49 -14.84 3.06
C THR A 215 23.23 -14.25 1.85
N THR A 216 22.68 -13.18 1.29
CA THR A 216 23.19 -12.41 0.14
C THR A 216 24.43 -11.56 0.46
N SER A 217 24.73 -11.32 1.75
CA SER A 217 25.70 -10.29 2.18
C SER A 217 27.17 -10.55 1.85
N ALA A 218 27.55 -11.77 1.44
CA ALA A 218 28.94 -12.10 1.14
C ALA A 218 29.37 -11.79 -0.32
N MET A 219 28.41 -11.58 -1.23
CA MET A 219 28.68 -11.42 -2.66
C MET A 219 28.70 -9.96 -3.14
N ASP A 220 28.34 -8.99 -2.29
CA ASP A 220 28.13 -7.59 -2.70
C ASP A 220 29.37 -6.88 -3.30
N ASN A 221 30.57 -7.46 -3.15
CA ASN A 221 31.83 -6.95 -3.71
C ASN A 221 32.46 -7.87 -4.78
N TYR A 222 31.75 -8.91 -5.24
CA TYR A 222 32.29 -9.84 -6.23
C TYR A 222 32.00 -9.37 -7.66
N SER A 223 33.04 -8.83 -8.32
CA SER A 223 33.04 -8.61 -9.76
C SER A 223 33.68 -9.83 -10.42
N TYR A 224 32.88 -10.67 -11.08
CA TYR A 224 33.40 -11.79 -11.87
C TYR A 224 33.72 -11.35 -13.30
N ASN A 225 34.62 -12.07 -13.96
CA ASN A 225 34.87 -11.90 -15.38
C ASN A 225 33.87 -12.75 -16.19
N PRO A 226 32.90 -12.17 -16.90
CA PRO A 226 31.89 -12.93 -17.64
C PRO A 226 32.50 -13.79 -18.76
N ASN A 227 33.65 -13.39 -19.30
CA ASN A 227 34.32 -14.06 -20.40
C ASN A 227 35.27 -15.18 -19.95
N ALA A 228 35.42 -15.40 -18.64
CA ALA A 228 36.23 -16.49 -18.13
C ALA A 228 35.56 -17.83 -18.44
N GLN A 229 36.36 -18.83 -18.81
CA GLN A 229 35.86 -20.17 -19.06
C GLN A 229 35.35 -20.82 -17.77
N VAL A 230 34.27 -21.59 -17.89
CA VAL A 230 33.72 -22.34 -16.77
C VAL A 230 34.72 -23.42 -16.34
N PRO A 231 35.07 -23.48 -15.05
CA PRO A 231 35.90 -24.55 -14.51
C PRO A 231 35.28 -25.94 -14.72
N LYS A 232 36.11 -26.95 -14.96
CA LYS A 232 35.64 -28.32 -15.25
C LYS A 232 34.68 -28.88 -14.20
N GLY A 233 34.93 -28.63 -12.91
CA GLY A 233 34.07 -29.08 -11.82
C GLY A 233 32.67 -28.46 -11.83
N LEU A 234 32.49 -27.30 -12.48
CA LEU A 234 31.21 -26.60 -12.57
C LEU A 234 30.43 -26.93 -13.86
N LEU A 235 31.05 -27.56 -14.86
CA LEU A 235 30.40 -27.89 -16.13
C LEU A 235 29.07 -28.65 -15.98
N PRO A 236 28.94 -29.68 -15.11
CA PRO A 236 27.67 -30.39 -14.95
C PRO A 236 26.50 -29.48 -14.51
N TYR A 237 26.80 -28.45 -13.71
CA TYR A 237 25.80 -27.49 -13.24
C TYR A 237 25.32 -26.58 -14.39
N TYR A 238 26.23 -26.13 -15.26
CA TYR A 238 25.88 -25.35 -16.45
C TYR A 238 25.07 -26.19 -17.44
N GLU A 239 25.45 -27.45 -17.67
CA GLU A 239 24.69 -28.36 -18.53
C GLU A 239 23.28 -28.62 -18.00
N ARG A 240 23.15 -28.84 -16.68
CA ARG A 240 21.85 -29.02 -16.04
C ARG A 240 21.00 -27.75 -16.12
N PHE A 241 21.60 -26.59 -15.91
CA PHE A 241 20.92 -25.30 -16.03
C PHE A 241 20.40 -25.09 -17.46
N PHE A 242 21.26 -25.34 -18.47
CA PHE A 242 20.88 -25.27 -19.88
C PHE A 242 19.72 -26.21 -20.22
N LYS A 243 19.82 -27.50 -19.86
CA LYS A 243 18.77 -28.50 -20.15
C LYS A 243 17.44 -28.20 -19.48
N ASN A 244 17.45 -27.61 -18.28
CA ASN A 244 16.22 -27.36 -17.55
C ASN A 244 15.47 -26.11 -18.02
N PHE A 245 16.20 -25.05 -18.35
CA PHE A 245 15.61 -23.72 -18.55
C PHE A 245 15.78 -23.15 -19.97
N ILE A 246 16.76 -23.62 -20.75
CA ILE A 246 17.07 -23.06 -22.08
C ILE A 246 16.69 -24.01 -23.21
N ASP A 247 16.91 -25.32 -23.03
CA ASP A 247 16.55 -26.35 -24.02
C ASP A 247 15.03 -26.34 -24.27
N ASP A 248 14.65 -26.43 -25.56
CA ASP A 248 13.25 -26.51 -25.98
C ASP A 248 12.51 -27.70 -25.34
N ASN A 249 13.24 -28.76 -24.96
CA ASN A 249 12.69 -29.94 -24.27
C ASN A 249 12.81 -29.85 -22.74
N GLY A 250 13.22 -28.71 -22.20
CA GLY A 250 13.35 -28.45 -20.78
C GLY A 250 12.02 -28.54 -20.03
N ILE A 251 12.10 -28.85 -18.75
CA ILE A 251 10.92 -28.99 -17.88
C ILE A 251 10.40 -27.62 -17.43
N ALA A 252 11.26 -26.61 -17.41
CA ALA A 252 10.97 -25.25 -16.96
C ALA A 252 11.55 -24.22 -17.93
N THR A 253 11.37 -24.45 -19.24
CA THR A 253 11.94 -23.59 -20.27
C THR A 253 11.40 -22.17 -20.16
N VAL A 254 12.29 -21.18 -20.05
CA VAL A 254 11.89 -19.78 -19.94
C VAL A 254 11.64 -19.17 -21.31
N ASN A 255 10.68 -18.24 -21.38
CA ASN A 255 10.31 -17.59 -22.63
C ASN A 255 11.27 -16.45 -23.00
N ILE A 256 12.45 -16.78 -23.52
CA ILE A 256 13.48 -15.83 -23.95
C ILE A 256 13.62 -15.79 -25.48
N SER A 257 14.31 -14.77 -25.99
CA SER A 257 14.48 -14.59 -27.43
C SER A 257 15.25 -15.74 -28.08
N SER A 258 14.83 -16.12 -29.29
CA SER A 258 15.51 -17.18 -30.05
C SER A 258 16.97 -16.85 -30.38
N GLN A 259 17.32 -15.56 -30.42
CA GLN A 259 18.71 -15.13 -30.58
C GLN A 259 19.54 -15.54 -29.36
N THR A 260 19.06 -15.26 -28.15
CA THR A 260 19.73 -15.63 -26.90
C THR A 260 19.86 -17.14 -26.75
N ILE A 261 18.81 -17.90 -27.08
CA ILE A 261 18.86 -19.39 -27.06
C ILE A 261 19.96 -19.91 -28.00
N ARG A 262 20.00 -19.42 -29.26
CA ARG A 262 21.01 -19.83 -30.24
C ARG A 262 22.42 -19.48 -29.81
N GLN A 263 22.61 -18.29 -29.22
CA GLN A 263 23.90 -17.88 -28.71
C GLN A 263 24.38 -18.84 -27.61
N ILE A 264 23.55 -19.06 -26.59
CA ILE A 264 23.86 -19.98 -25.48
C ILE A 264 24.16 -21.37 -26.02
N ALA A 265 23.31 -21.91 -26.90
CA ALA A 265 23.51 -23.24 -27.47
C ALA A 265 24.82 -23.38 -28.26
N SER A 266 25.25 -22.32 -28.95
CA SER A 266 26.53 -22.32 -29.70
C SER A 266 27.76 -22.25 -28.81
N GLU A 267 27.66 -21.61 -27.64
CA GLU A 267 28.75 -21.42 -26.68
C GLU A 267 28.82 -22.55 -25.64
N MET A 268 27.75 -23.34 -25.48
CA MET A 268 27.63 -24.42 -24.51
C MET A 268 28.74 -25.49 -24.55
N PRO A 269 29.36 -25.85 -25.70
CA PRO A 269 30.49 -26.78 -25.72
C PRO A 269 31.73 -26.29 -24.96
N LEU A 270 31.92 -24.98 -24.85
CA LEU A 270 33.01 -24.33 -24.10
C LEU A 270 32.43 -23.10 -23.38
N PRO A 271 31.62 -23.32 -22.33
CA PRO A 271 30.82 -22.25 -21.75
C PRO A 271 31.69 -21.25 -21.00
N THR A 272 31.24 -20.00 -21.00
CA THR A 272 31.80 -18.92 -20.19
C THR A 272 30.94 -18.70 -18.94
N ILE A 273 31.50 -18.09 -17.90
CA ILE A 273 30.79 -17.85 -16.65
C ILE A 273 29.54 -16.98 -16.87
N GLY A 274 29.61 -16.03 -17.80
CA GLY A 274 28.52 -15.12 -18.14
C GLY A 274 27.58 -15.60 -19.24
N ILE A 275 27.65 -16.87 -19.67
CA ILE A 275 26.86 -17.39 -20.81
C ILE A 275 25.35 -17.16 -20.64
N PHE A 276 24.83 -17.14 -19.41
CA PHE A 276 23.41 -16.95 -19.12
C PHE A 276 23.02 -15.50 -18.77
N ASP A 277 23.95 -14.53 -18.81
CA ASP A 277 23.71 -13.16 -18.34
C ASP A 277 22.62 -12.46 -19.16
N ASN A 278 22.62 -12.65 -20.48
CA ASN A 278 21.60 -12.11 -21.39
C ASN A 278 20.22 -12.73 -21.10
N ALA A 279 20.14 -14.06 -20.93
CA ALA A 279 18.91 -14.74 -20.58
C ALA A 279 18.37 -14.26 -19.22
N LYS A 280 19.24 -14.06 -18.24
CA LYS A 280 18.89 -13.47 -16.94
C LYS A 280 18.28 -12.08 -17.10
N GLU A 281 18.82 -11.21 -17.95
CA GLU A 281 18.24 -9.88 -18.15
C GLU A 281 16.84 -9.94 -18.78
N GLU A 282 16.64 -10.80 -19.77
CA GLU A 282 15.33 -11.01 -20.39
C GLU A 282 14.31 -11.55 -19.38
N VAL A 283 14.67 -12.58 -18.60
CA VAL A 283 13.77 -13.16 -17.58
C VAL A 283 13.43 -12.15 -16.48
N VAL A 284 14.40 -11.37 -16.02
CA VAL A 284 14.16 -10.29 -15.03
C VAL A 284 13.23 -9.23 -15.61
N GLU A 285 13.39 -8.85 -16.88
CA GLU A 285 12.48 -7.91 -17.54
C GLU A 285 11.06 -8.47 -17.69
N LEU A 286 10.92 -9.75 -18.01
CA LEU A 286 9.63 -10.43 -18.06
C LEU A 286 8.95 -10.43 -16.68
N MET A 287 9.66 -10.78 -15.61
CA MET A 287 9.11 -10.75 -14.27
C MET A 287 8.72 -9.33 -13.83
N TYR A 288 9.55 -8.34 -14.18
CA TYR A 288 9.32 -6.93 -13.89
C TYR A 288 8.05 -6.39 -14.58
N THR A 289 7.78 -6.84 -15.80
CA THR A 289 6.60 -6.40 -16.57
C THR A 289 5.33 -7.20 -16.25
N SER A 290 5.46 -8.44 -15.77
CA SER A 290 4.32 -9.35 -15.53
C SER A 290 3.91 -9.45 -14.06
N ILE A 291 4.76 -10.05 -13.21
CA ILE A 291 4.41 -10.43 -11.83
C ILE A 291 4.70 -9.31 -10.82
N TYR A 292 5.63 -8.40 -11.11
CA TYR A 292 5.97 -7.31 -10.21
C TYR A 292 4.81 -6.29 -10.00
N PRO A 293 4.06 -5.86 -11.03
CA PRO A 293 2.90 -5.01 -10.83
C PRO A 293 1.82 -5.67 -9.97
N ILE A 294 1.68 -7.00 -10.06
CA ILE A 294 0.74 -7.78 -9.25
C ILE A 294 1.18 -7.81 -7.79
N LEU A 295 2.48 -8.00 -7.53
CA LEU A 295 3.07 -7.90 -6.19
C LEU A 295 2.79 -6.52 -5.58
N LEU A 296 3.05 -5.45 -6.32
CA LEU A 296 2.80 -4.10 -5.84
C LEU A 296 1.31 -3.86 -5.59
N LYS A 297 0.42 -4.34 -6.46
CA LYS A 297 -1.04 -4.18 -6.26
C LYS A 297 -1.53 -4.87 -4.99
N ASN A 298 -1.03 -6.05 -4.68
CA ASN A 298 -1.51 -6.85 -3.55
C ASN A 298 -0.81 -6.47 -2.23
N ASN A 299 0.48 -6.14 -2.29
CA ASN A 299 1.36 -6.06 -1.12
C ASN A 299 2.13 -4.72 -1.04
N GLU A 300 1.65 -3.63 -1.67
CA GLU A 300 2.36 -2.32 -1.74
C GLU A 300 2.90 -1.86 -0.38
N LYS A 301 2.07 -1.94 0.66
CA LYS A 301 2.41 -1.47 2.00
C LYS A 301 3.52 -2.32 2.63
N TYR A 302 3.44 -3.63 2.42
CA TYR A 302 4.41 -4.59 2.95
C TYR A 302 5.78 -4.47 2.26
N VAL A 303 5.78 -4.29 0.94
CA VAL A 303 7.01 -4.04 0.16
C VAL A 303 7.71 -2.76 0.66
N LYS A 304 6.94 -1.70 0.93
CA LYS A 304 7.49 -0.45 1.51
C LYS A 304 8.11 -0.68 2.88
N GLU A 305 7.41 -1.33 3.80
CA GLU A 305 7.91 -1.56 5.17
C GLU A 305 9.15 -2.46 5.20
N THR A 306 9.35 -3.29 4.18
CA THR A 306 10.48 -4.22 4.11
C THR A 306 11.72 -3.60 3.44
N LEU A 307 11.55 -2.68 2.49
CA LEU A 307 12.64 -2.13 1.67
C LEU A 307 12.97 -0.65 1.94
N CYS A 308 12.11 0.08 2.66
CA CYS A 308 12.25 1.51 2.94
C CYS A 308 12.21 1.78 4.45
#